data_AF-A0A8H7PFR4-F1
#
_entry.id   AF-A0A8H7PFR4-F1
#
_cell.length_a   1.000
_cell.length_b   1.000
_cell.length_c   1.000
_cell.angle_alpha   90.00
_cell.angle_beta   90.00
_cell.angle_gamma   90.00
#
_symmetry.space_group_name_H-M   'P 1'
#
loop_
_entity.id
_entity.type
_entity.pdbx_description
1 polymer ?
#
loop_
_entity_poly.entity_id
_entity_poly.type
_entity_poly.pdbx_seq_one_letter_code
_entity_poly.pdbx_strand_id
1 'polypeptide(L)' 'MSQIGTNVMAKLAIFTVAMFALPIITYYQTLDRVFEGNATYAAGSAAAVANVILVAYIVAAALEDPNGDEASSEKKKDE' A
#
# COMPACT_ATOMS: atom_id res chain seq x y z
N MET A 1 -5.94 3.98 -26.94
CA MET A 1 -5.52 4.74 -25.74
C MET A 1 -6.36 4.37 -24.51
N SER A 2 -6.86 3.14 -24.33
CA SER A 2 -7.57 2.81 -23.09
C SER A 2 -7.77 1.31 -22.92
N GLN A 3 -6.77 0.63 -22.36
CA GLN A 3 -7.00 -0.55 -21.54
C GLN A 3 -5.98 -0.51 -20.41
N ILE A 4 -6.21 0.41 -19.47
CA ILE A 4 -5.59 0.31 -18.15
C ILE A 4 -6.49 -0.65 -17.38
N GLY A 5 -5.96 -1.83 -17.02
CA GLY A 5 -6.70 -2.83 -16.25
C GLY A 5 -7.21 -2.25 -14.93
N THR A 6 -8.46 -2.55 -14.57
CA THR A 6 -9.07 -2.09 -13.30
C THR A 6 -8.25 -2.49 -12.07
N ASN A 7 -7.50 -3.59 -12.16
CA ASN A 7 -6.60 -4.07 -11.10
C ASN A 7 -5.47 -3.08 -10.78
N VAL A 8 -4.83 -2.50 -11.81
CA VAL A 8 -3.75 -1.53 -11.64
C VAL A 8 -4.25 -0.28 -10.93
N MET A 9 -5.42 0.22 -11.34
CA MET A 9 -6.04 1.40 -10.72
C MET A 9 -6.40 1.16 -9.25
N ALA A 10 -6.91 -0.03 -8.94
CA ALA A 10 -7.21 -0.42 -7.55
C ALA A 10 -5.94 -0.49 -6.69
N LYS A 11 -4.86 -1.11 -7.19
CA LYS A 11 -3.56 -1.15 -6.49
C LYS A 11 -3.01 0.25 -6.25
N LEU A 12 -3.01 1.11 -7.26
CA LEU A 12 -2.49 2.48 -7.15
C LEU A 12 -3.27 3.28 -6.10
N ALA A 13 -4.61 3.15 -6.08
CA ALA A 13 -5.45 3.79 -5.08
C ALA A 13 -5.17 3.28 -3.65
N ILE A 14 -5.05 1.97 -3.47
CA ILE A 14 -4.72 1.35 -2.17
C ILE A 14 -3.37 1.83 -1.67
N PHE A 15 -2.32 1.81 -2.50
CA PHE A 15 -0.99 2.25 -2.12
C PHE A 15 -0.94 3.75 -1.80
N THR A 16 -1.69 4.56 -2.54
CA THR A 16 -1.79 6.00 -2.30
C THR A 16 -2.36 6.29 -0.90
N VAL A 17 -3.47 5.63 -0.54
CA VAL A 17 -4.06 5.80 0.80
C VAL A 17 -3.14 5.20 1.86
N ALA A 18 -2.58 4.02 1.62
CA ALA A 18 -1.71 3.32 2.56
C ALA A 18 -0.45 4.12 2.91
N MET A 19 0.13 4.86 1.95
CA MET A 19 1.32 5.67 2.14
C MET A 19 1.17 6.72 3.25
N PHE A 20 -0.04 7.24 3.46
CA PHE A 20 -0.31 8.20 4.55
C PHE A 20 -0.97 7.52 5.74
N ALA A 21 -1.96 6.66 5.51
CA ALA A 21 -2.73 6.06 6.59
C ALA A 21 -1.87 5.17 7.50
N LEU A 22 -1.04 4.29 6.93
CA LEU A 22 -0.29 3.32 7.74
C LEU A 22 0.80 3.97 8.60
N PRO A 23 1.63 4.92 8.13
CA PRO A 23 2.59 5.61 8.99
C PRO A 23 1.91 6.44 10.09
N ILE A 24 0.80 7.11 9.77
CA ILE A 24 0.03 7.89 10.76
C ILE A 24 -0.54 6.97 11.84
N ILE A 25 -1.18 5.86 11.44
CA ILE A 25 -1.70 4.86 12.38
C ILE A 25 -0.56 4.31 13.24
N THR A 26 0.59 3.99 12.63
CA THR A 26 1.77 3.48 13.35
C THR A 26 2.26 4.47 14.40
N TYR A 27 2.33 5.76 14.06
CA TYR A 27 2.73 6.79 15.01
C TYR A 27 1.84 6.78 16.25
N TYR A 28 0.53 6.94 16.09
CA TYR A 28 -0.38 7.01 17.23
C TYR A 28 -0.51 5.70 18.00
N GLN A 29 -0.45 4.55 17.30
CA GLN A 29 -0.43 3.25 17.96
C GLN A 29 0.82 3.04 18.81
N THR A 30 1.98 3.37 18.27
CA THR A 30 3.26 3.14 18.98
C THR A 30 3.53 4.19 20.05
N LEU A 31 3.02 5.42 19.88
CA LEU A 31 3.14 6.49 20.86
C LEU A 31 2.58 6.07 22.22
N ASP A 32 1.32 5.63 22.27
CA ASP A 32 0.65 5.35 23.55
C ASP A 32 0.84 3.92 24.03
N ARG A 33 0.93 2.92 23.13
CA ARG A 33 0.95 1.50 23.52
C ARG A 33 2.35 0.89 23.67
N VAL A 34 3.36 1.47 23.03
CA VAL A 34 4.70 0.87 22.93
C VAL A 34 5.76 1.74 23.58
N PHE A 35 5.69 3.05 23.36
CA PHE A 35 6.74 3.99 23.76
C PHE A 35 6.31 4.95 24.88
N GLU A 36 5.16 4.72 25.53
CA GLU A 36 4.70 5.45 26.71
C GLU A 36 4.72 6.98 26.56
N GLY A 37 4.36 7.49 25.38
CA GLY A 37 4.34 8.91 25.04
C GLY A 37 5.65 9.46 24.47
N ASN A 38 6.67 8.62 24.23
CA ASN A 38 7.91 9.08 23.60
C ASN A 38 7.73 9.27 22.08
N ALA A 39 7.47 10.52 21.70
CA ALA A 39 7.25 10.93 20.32
C ALA A 39 8.45 10.66 19.39
N THR A 40 9.68 10.64 19.89
CA THR A 40 10.87 10.39 19.04
C THR A 40 10.90 8.95 18.55
N TYR A 41 10.66 7.97 19.43
CA TYR A 41 10.61 6.56 19.04
C TYR A 41 9.38 6.25 18.20
N ALA A 42 8.23 6.86 18.50
CA ALA A 42 7.01 6.72 17.70
C ALA A 42 7.15 7.33 16.29
N ALA A 43 7.83 8.47 16.16
CA ALA A 43 8.15 9.04 14.85
C ALA A 43 9.14 8.16 14.08
N GLY A 44 10.13 7.60 14.77
CA GLY A 44 11.09 6.66 14.18
C GLY A 44 10.44 5.39 13.63
N SER A 45 9.50 4.80 14.36
CA SER A 45 8.75 3.62 13.92
C SER A 45 7.86 3.94 12.71
N ALA A 46 7.19 5.09 12.70
CA ALA A 46 6.38 5.54 11.58
C ALA A 46 7.24 5.77 10.32
N ALA A 47 8.42 6.36 10.46
CA ALA A 47 9.37 6.53 9.37
C ALA A 47 9.87 5.17 8.84
N ALA A 48 10.13 4.20 9.71
CA ALA A 48 10.49 2.85 9.30
C ALA A 48 9.35 2.19 8.49
N VAL A 49 8.09 2.31 8.95
CA VAL A 49 6.92 1.79 8.24
C VAL A 49 6.75 2.44 6.86
N ALA A 50 6.96 3.75 6.73
CA ALA A 50 6.90 4.42 5.43
C ALA A 50 7.92 3.84 4.42
N ASN A 51 9.14 3.54 4.85
CA ASN A 51 10.15 2.90 3.99
C ASN A 51 9.75 1.47 3.61
N VAL A 52 9.15 0.70 4.53
CA VAL A 52 8.64 -0.64 4.22
C VAL A 52 7.54 -0.59 3.16
N ILE A 53 6.62 0.38 3.24
CA ILE A 53 5.55 0.56 2.23
C ILE A 53 6.14 0.90 0.87
N LEU A 54 7.14 1.77 0.82
CA LEU A 54 7.83 2.11 -0.43
C LEU A 54 8.45 0.87 -1.09
N VAL A 55 9.17 0.06 -0.31
CA VAL A 55 9.76 -1.19 -0.82
C VAL A 55 8.66 -2.15 -1.28
N ALA A 56 7.58 -2.31 -0.51
CA ALA A 56 6.45 -3.16 -0.88
C ALA A 56 5.79 -2.71 -2.18
N TYR A 57 5.64 -1.40 -2.40
CA TYR A 57 5.12 -0.85 -3.65
C TYR A 57 6.02 -1.18 -4.84
N ILE A 58 7.34 -1.00 -4.69
CA ILE A 58 8.31 -1.32 -5.74
C ILE A 58 8.25 -2.81 -6.08
N VAL A 59 8.21 -3.70 -5.07
CA VAL A 59 8.11 -5.14 -5.28
C VAL A 59 6.79 -5.51 -5.96
N ALA A 60 5.67 -4.94 -5.50
CA ALA A 60 4.35 -5.19 -6.09
C ALA A 60 4.29 -4.78 -7.56
N ALA A 61 4.92 -3.66 -7.91
CA ALA A 61 5.04 -3.18 -9.29
C ALA A 61 5.99 -4.06 -10.13
N ALA A 62 7.09 -4.57 -9.55
CA ALA A 62 8.03 -5.45 -10.25
C ALA A 62 7.47 -6.84 -10.53
N LEU A 63 6.55 -7.32 -9.69
CA LEU A 63 5.87 -8.62 -9.86
C LEU A 63 4.60 -8.53 -10.72
N GLU A 64 4.18 -7.33 -11.10
CA GLU A 64 3.02 -7.12 -11.96
C GLU A 64 3.41 -7.46 -13.40
N ASP A 65 2.88 -8.58 -13.91
CA ASP A 65 3.13 -9.01 -15.29
C ASP A 65 2.37 -8.08 -16.25
N PRO A 66 3.05 -7.35 -17.15
CA PRO A 66 2.43 -6.38 -18.05
C PRO A 66 1.38 -6.98 -19.01
N ASN A 67 1.31 -8.31 -19.15
CA ASN A 67 0.34 -9.00 -20.02
C ASN A 67 -0.77 -9.74 -19.26
N GLY A 68 -0.77 -9.72 -17.91
CA GLY A 68 -1.65 -10.56 -17.09
C GLY A 68 -3.03 -9.97 -16.75
N ASP A 69 -3.25 -8.67 -17.01
CA ASP A 69 -4.48 -7.96 -16.63
C ASP A 69 -5.67 -8.20 -17.57
N GLU A 70 -5.45 -8.82 -18.72
CA GLU A 70 -6.48 -9.08 -19.73
C GLU A 70 -7.34 -10.31 -19.37
N ALA A 71 -6.80 -11.24 -18.58
CA ALA A 71 -7.42 -12.56 -18.37
C ALA A 71 -8.43 -12.63 -17.21
N SER A 72 -8.46 -11.65 -16.30
CA SER A 72 -9.34 -11.70 -15.10
C SER A 72 -10.68 -10.97 -15.27
N SER A 73 -10.88 -10.20 -16.34
CA SER A 73 -12.13 -9.44 -16.52
C SER A 73 -13.22 -10.18 -17.32
N GLU A 74 -12.95 -11.36 -17.87
CA GLU A 74 -13.91 -12.10 -18.72
C GLU A 74 -14.73 -13.16 -17.96
N LYS A 75 -14.45 -13.42 -16.67
CA LYS A 75 -15.16 -14.44 -15.86
C LYS A 75 -16.33 -13.92 -14.99
N LYS A 76 -16.72 -12.65 -15.09
CA LYS A 76 -17.85 -12.05 -14.34
C LYS A 76 -18.94 -11.47 -15.25
N LYS A 77 -19.29 -12.15 -16.34
CA LYS A 77 -20.47 -11.78 -17.15
C LYS A 77 -21.46 -12.90 -17.43
N ASP A 78 -21.21 -14.11 -16.93
CA ASP A 78 -22.13 -15.24 -17.03
C ASP A 78 -22.33 -15.89 -15.65
N GLU A 79 -23.17 -15.29 -14.82
CA GLU A 79 -24.07 -16.00 -13.88
C GLU A 79 -25.28 -15.12 -13.54
#